data_AF-A0A1G2EMB3-F1
#
_entry.id   AF-A0A1G2EMB3-F1
#
_cell.length_a   1.000
_cell.length_b   1.000
_cell.length_c   1.000
_cell.angle_alpha   90.00
_cell.angle_beta   90.00
_cell.angle_gamma   90.00
#
_symmetry.space_group_name_H-M   'P 1'
#
loop_
_entity.id
_entity.type
_entity.pdbx_description
1 polymer ?
#
loop_
_entity_poly.entity_id
_entity_poly.type
_entity_poly.pdbx_seq_one_letter_code
_entity_poly.pdbx_strand_id
1 'polypeptide(L)'
;MEFLIYFIAGVAQDFLSTLNWRYVAEKKILPSMIFSFLTVAVGMVVLYNIVKDLDPQKSILAIMIYCAGIAGGTFLAMKFKLGLKS
;
A
#
# COMPACT_ATOMS: atom_id res chain seq x y z
N MET A 1 -16.66 -2.10 -10.01
CA MET A 1 -15.51 -1.20 -10.29
C MET A 1 -14.80 -0.78 -9.00
N GLU A 2 -15.53 -0.57 -7.90
CA GLU A 2 -14.99 -0.24 -6.56
C GLU A 2 -13.96 -1.23 -6.02
N PHE A 3 -14.18 -2.54 -6.15
CA PHE A 3 -13.22 -3.55 -5.67
C PHE A 3 -11.85 -3.51 -6.36
N LEU A 4 -11.81 -3.14 -7.65
CA LEU A 4 -10.55 -3.00 -8.37
C LEU A 4 -9.73 -1.83 -7.79
N ILE A 5 -10.40 -0.76 -7.36
CA ILE A 5 -9.75 0.40 -6.73
C ILE A 5 -9.12 -0.02 -5.41
N TYR A 6 -9.83 -0.81 -4.58
CA TYR A 6 -9.25 -1.34 -3.34
C TYR A 6 -8.05 -2.26 -3.62
N PHE A 7 -8.13 -3.14 -4.62
CA PHE A 7 -6.98 -3.96 -5.00
C PHE A 7 -5.77 -3.12 -5.38
N ILE A 8 -5.94 -2.15 -6.30
CA ILE A 8 -4.86 -1.28 -6.77
C ILE A 8 -4.31 -0.42 -5.62
N ALA A 9 -5.18 0.08 -4.74
CA ALA A 9 -4.76 0.84 -3.57
C ALA A 9 -3.93 -0.01 -2.60
N GLY A 10 -4.29 -1.28 -2.41
CA GLY A 10 -3.51 -2.22 -1.61
C GLY A 10 -2.14 -2.48 -2.21
N VAL A 11 -2.08 -2.70 -3.53
CA VAL A 11 -0.82 -2.85 -4.28
C VAL A 11 0.05 -1.61 -4.09
N ALA A 12 -0.51 -0.42 -4.28
CA ALA A 12 0.20 0.83 -4.14
C ALA A 12 0.69 1.06 -2.71
N GLN A 13 -0.16 0.85 -1.70
CA GLN A 13 0.21 1.05 -0.29
C GLN A 13 1.41 0.18 0.08
N ASP A 14 1.35 -1.12 -0.21
CA ASP A 14 2.42 -2.02 0.23
C ASP A 14 3.69 -1.87 -0.62
N PHE A 15 3.54 -1.52 -1.89
CA PHE A 15 4.68 -1.16 -2.73
C PHE A 15 5.44 0.05 -2.17
N LEU A 16 4.72 1.11 -1.80
CA LEU A 16 5.28 2.29 -1.15
C LEU A 16 5.90 1.96 0.22
N SER A 17 5.24 1.11 1.01
CA SER A 17 5.74 0.64 2.31
C SER A 17 7.06 -0.12 2.18
N THR A 18 7.14 -1.05 1.22
CA THR A 18 8.35 -1.81 0.97
C THR A 18 9.51 -0.91 0.51
N LEU A 19 9.23 0.08 -0.34
CA LEU A 19 10.23 1.08 -0.72
C LEU A 19 10.66 1.96 0.46
N ASN A 20 9.72 2.38 1.31
CA ASN A 20 10.04 3.08 2.56
C ASN A 20 11.03 2.27 3.40
N TRP A 21 10.76 0.99 3.66
CA TRP A 21 11.63 0.13 4.45
C TRP A 21 13.04 0.02 3.86
N ARG A 22 13.17 -0.05 2.52
CA ARG A 22 14.49 -0.03 1.86
C ARG A 22 15.23 1.29 2.10
N TYR A 23 14.56 2.43 1.95
CA TYR A 23 15.18 3.73 2.22
C TYR A 23 15.54 3.93 3.69
N VAL A 24 14.77 3.36 4.63
CA VAL A 24 15.11 3.31 6.05
C VAL A 24 16.39 2.49 6.27
N ALA A 25 16.46 1.29 5.68
CA ALA A 25 17.64 0.42 5.79
C ALA A 25 18.91 1.09 5.24
N GLU A 26 18.78 1.89 4.17
CA GLU A 26 19.87 2.67 3.58
C GLU A 26 20.14 4.02 4.27
N LYS A 27 19.43 4.33 5.36
CA LYS A 27 19.53 5.60 6.10
C LYS A 27 19.26 6.85 5.24
N LYS A 28 18.49 6.71 4.16
CA LYS A 28 18.09 7.83 3.29
C LYS A 28 16.86 8.53 3.87
N ILE A 29 17.12 9.54 4.70
CA ILE A 29 16.10 10.25 5.50
C ILE A 29 14.97 10.83 4.64
N LEU A 30 15.31 11.64 3.63
CA LEU A 30 14.32 12.35 2.82
C LEU A 30 13.37 11.41 2.05
N PRO A 31 13.85 10.43 1.26
CA PRO A 31 12.94 9.50 0.59
C PRO A 31 12.19 8.62 1.61
N SER A 32 12.82 8.20 2.71
CA SER A 32 12.09 7.47 3.77
C SER A 32 10.88 8.28 4.28
N MET A 33 11.08 9.56 4.64
CA MET A 33 10.02 10.43 5.12
C MET A 33 8.87 10.57 4.09
N ILE A 34 9.22 10.80 2.81
CA ILE A 34 8.22 10.97 1.74
C ILE A 34 7.41 9.68 1.55
N PHE A 35 8.08 8.54 1.42
CA PHE A 35 7.38 7.27 1.22
C PHE A 35 6.56 6.88 2.46
N SER A 36 7.03 7.20 3.67
CA SER A 36 6.25 6.98 4.89
C SER A 36 4.93 7.77 4.88
N PHE A 37 4.99 9.07 4.57
CA PHE A 37 3.82 9.92 4.44
C PHE A 37 2.83 9.37 3.40
N LEU A 38 3.33 9.01 2.21
CA LEU A 38 2.48 8.50 1.12
C LEU A 38 1.82 7.17 1.51
N THR A 39 2.55 6.23 2.10
CA THR A 39 2.01 4.95 2.56
C THR A 39 0.87 5.16 3.55
N VAL A 40 1.06 6.01 4.55
CA VAL A 40 0.03 6.30 5.56
C VAL A 40 -1.16 7.03 4.94
N ALA A 41 -0.92 8.00 4.05
CA ALA A 41 -2.00 8.73 3.38
C ALA A 41 -2.90 7.79 2.56
N VAL A 42 -2.32 6.86 1.79
CA VAL A 42 -3.09 5.85 1.05
C VAL A 42 -3.92 4.98 2.00
N GLY A 43 -3.32 4.49 3.07
CA GLY A 43 -4.01 3.64 4.03
C GLY A 43 -5.18 4.33 4.73
N MET A 44 -5.00 5.59 5.14
CA MET A 44 -6.05 6.36 5.80
C MET A 44 -7.20 6.68 4.84
N VAL A 45 -6.93 6.98 3.57
CA VAL A 45 -7.97 7.21 2.56
C VAL A 45 -8.76 5.93 2.28
N VAL A 46 -8.09 4.78 2.16
CA VAL A 46 -8.77 3.50 1.96
C VAL A 46 -9.63 3.14 3.16
N LEU A 47 -9.08 3.26 4.38
CA LEU A 47 -9.81 2.99 5.61
C LEU A 47 -11.04 3.89 5.74
N TYR A 48 -10.90 5.18 5.47
CA TYR A 48 -12.03 6.12 5.45
C TYR A 48 -13.12 5.68 4.47
N ASN A 49 -12.76 5.29 3.25
CA ASN A 49 -13.73 4.84 2.25
C ASN A 49 -14.44 3.54 2.66
N ILE A 50 -13.70 2.56 3.18
CA ILE A 50 -14.27 1.28 3.65
C ILE A 50 -15.25 1.50 4.81
N VAL A 51 -14.93 2.40 5.73
CA VAL A 51 -15.76 2.68 6.92
C VAL A 51 -16.96 3.56 6.59
N LYS A 52 -16.82 4.49 5.64
CA LYS A 52 -17.90 5.42 5.24
C LYS A 52 -19.05 4.70 4.54
N ASP A 53 -18.77 3.67 3.75
CA ASP A 53 -19.79 2.81 3.16
C ASP A 53 -20.26 1.76 4.19
N LEU A 54 -21.37 2.06 4.87
CA LEU A 54 -21.98 1.31 5.98
C LEU A 54 -22.60 -0.05 5.62
N ASP A 55 -22.25 -0.68 4.48
CA ASP A 55 -22.76 -1.99 4.07
C ASP A 55 -21.79 -3.11 4.52
N PRO A 56 -22.05 -3.82 5.64
CA PRO A 56 -21.06 -4.69 6.27
C PRO A 56 -20.59 -5.85 5.38
N GLN A 57 -21.47 -6.34 4.49
CA GLN A 57 -21.13 -7.43 3.58
C GLN A 57 -20.21 -6.97 2.45
N LYS A 58 -20.35 -5.73 1.97
CA LYS A 58 -19.45 -5.17 0.97
C LYS A 58 -18.12 -4.73 1.59
N SER A 59 -18.14 -4.21 2.83
CA SER A 59 -16.93 -3.79 3.53
C SER A 59 -15.97 -4.95 3.76
N ILE A 60 -16.46 -6.13 4.17
CA ILE A 60 -15.57 -7.29 4.40
C ILE A 60 -14.93 -7.79 3.10
N LEU A 61 -15.67 -7.80 1.99
CA LEU A 61 -15.13 -8.19 0.69
C LEU A 61 -14.12 -7.15 0.19
N ALA A 62 -14.38 -5.86 0.38
CA ALA A 62 -13.44 -4.78 0.05
C ALA A 62 -12.13 -4.90 0.85
N ILE A 63 -12.21 -5.21 2.15
CA ILE A 63 -11.05 -5.47 3.00
C ILE A 63 -10.23 -6.65 2.47
N MET A 64 -10.88 -7.76 2.13
CA MET A 64 -10.17 -8.94 1.61
C MET A 64 -9.47 -8.65 0.28
N ILE A 65 -10.11 -7.90 -0.61
CA ILE A 65 -9.53 -7.51 -1.90
C ILE A 65 -8.39 -6.50 -1.71
N TYR A 66 -8.52 -5.59 -0.74
CA TYR A 66 -7.44 -4.70 -0.32
C TYR A 66 -6.22 -5.48 0.18
N CYS A 67 -6.43 -6.47 1.05
CA CYS A 67 -5.38 -7.36 1.55
C CYS A 67 -4.72 -8.17 0.42
N ALA A 68 -5.49 -8.66 -0.55
CA ALA A 68 -4.93 -9.32 -1.74
C ALA A 68 -4.05 -8.36 -2.56
N GLY A 69 -4.48 -7.10 -2.67
CA GLY A 69 -3.69 -6.02 -3.25
C GLY A 69 -2.36 -5.82 -2.52
N ILE A 70 -2.38 -5.74 -1.19
CA ILE A 70 -1.17 -5.63 -0.36
C ILE A 70 -0.16 -6.74 -0.69
N ALA A 71 -0.60 -8.00 -0.71
CA ALA A 71 0.27 -9.12 -1.06
C ALA A 71 0.88 -8.98 -2.48
N GLY A 72 0.07 -8.51 -3.45
CA GLY A 72 0.56 -8.18 -4.79
C GLY A 72 1.58 -7.04 -4.80
N GLY A 73 1.35 -6.00 -4.00
CA GLY A 73 2.27 -4.88 -3.79
C GLY A 73 3.61 -5.33 -3.24
N THR A 74 3.61 -6.19 -2.22
CA THR A 74 4.83 -6.79 -1.66
C THR A 74 5.60 -7.53 -2.73
N PHE A 75 4.93 -8.43 -3.46
CA PHE A 75 5.56 -9.23 -4.51
C PHE A 75 6.19 -8.37 -5.61
N LEU A 76 5.46 -7.35 -6.08
CA LEU A 76 5.95 -6.43 -7.10
C LEU A 76 7.13 -5.61 -6.59
N ALA A 77 7.06 -5.08 -5.37
CA ALA A 77 8.14 -4.29 -4.79
C ALA A 77 9.40 -5.14 -4.55
N MET A 78 9.24 -6.37 -4.08
CA MET A 78 10.35 -7.33 -3.93
C MET A 78 11.02 -7.62 -5.28
N LYS A 79 10.26 -7.82 -6.35
CA LYS A 79 10.81 -7.99 -7.70
C LYS A 79 11.38 -6.71 -8.30
N PHE A 80 10.89 -5.55 -7.88
CA PHE A 80 11.34 -4.26 -8.40
C PHE A 80 12.75 -3.96 -7.91
N LYS A 81 13.73 -4.17 -8.79
CA LYS A 81 15.13 -3.76 -8.61
C LYS A 81 15.29 -2.29 -8.99
N LEU A 82 14.77 -1.40 -8.15
CA LEU A 82 15.22 0.01 -8.13
C LEU A 82 16.74 -0.04 -7.87
N GLY A 83 17.56 0.65 -8.68
CA GLY A 83 19.03 0.55 -8.78
C GLY A 83 19.86 0.82 -7.52
N LEU A 84 19.47 0.16 -6.43
CA LEU A 84 20.06 0.10 -5.12
C LEU A 84 20.99 -1.10 -5.17
N LYS A 85 22.30 -0.84 -5.20
CA LYS A 85 23.32 -1.90 -5.19
C LYS A 85 23.13 -2.76 -3.94
N SER A 86 22.87 -4.05 -4.18
CA SER A 86 23.00 -5.10 -3.16
C SER A 86 24.42 -5.21 -2.65
#